data_AF-A0A0D2DJP5-F1
#
_entry.id   AF-A0A0D2DJP5-F1
#
_cell.length_a   1.000
_cell.length_b   1.000
_cell.length_c   1.000
_cell.angle_alpha   90.00
_cell.angle_beta   90.00
_cell.angle_gamma   90.00
#
_symmetry.space_group_name_H-M   'P 1'
#
loop_
_entity.id
_entity.type
_entity.pdbx_description
1 polymer ?
#
loop_
_entity_poly.entity_id
_entity_poly.type
_entity_poly.pdbx_seq_one_letter_code
_entity_poly.pdbx_strand_id
1 'polypeptide(L)'
;MISGNTNNVAPDDMDYTDPAKKYEHLKLKYIDQKGAAGWGLTDPPRELCWNCGWNTMNEGHTSYGSRVRIIHSARNQGAWTIGTRWILRDQPNDRFLGNNYMTLKFLHKQPHLDIPIPKEVRSLSRAADPIYFTLESRVMGTALAHIWHTLSPEEKASYSRQMVDILRKLRQFTAPRPQKVDGSQLYDFVIATCFTYGVGNCFKIPYNVDEWVDGIGVDLRVGIARCYGTTDRDFIEEKIQKIKREFPTCGPFVLTHADLNLTNILVQDGKIQAIIDWERSGYYPWWMEWLSVTRLTDDDADELFSPVWKELMPEVDEKDWEIIGASLCYIQDLFDFCQHTHPGEGAAWHRPPFCECTHDAIGTFMMPHWGGQLSCEISAAHPEGIEALRATYNRPDPWACEAPAKGEDEPQEETK
;
A
#
# COMPACT_ATOMS: atom_id res chain seq x y z
N MET A 1 -1.87 16.84 -0.11
CA MET A 1 -1.44 15.62 0.60
C MET A 1 -1.54 15.84 2.10
N ILE A 2 -2.62 15.38 2.73
CA ILE A 2 -2.67 15.25 4.19
C ILE A 2 -2.00 13.91 4.48
N SER A 3 -0.73 13.94 4.90
CA SER A 3 -0.04 12.75 5.39
C SER A 3 -0.74 12.28 6.67
N GLY A 4 -1.67 11.34 6.51
CA GLY A 4 -2.39 10.71 7.63
C GLY A 4 -1.53 9.77 8.46
N ASN A 5 -0.20 9.93 8.45
CA ASN A 5 0.72 9.12 9.23
C ASN A 5 0.81 9.68 10.64
N THR A 6 0.42 8.87 11.63
CA THR A 6 0.45 9.27 13.03
C THR A 6 1.85 9.39 13.62
N ASN A 7 2.92 9.11 12.84
CA ASN A 7 4.33 9.15 13.27
C ASN A 7 4.52 8.62 14.69
N ASN A 8 3.94 7.44 14.97
CA ASN A 8 4.01 6.83 16.29
C ASN A 8 5.46 6.39 16.56
N VAL A 9 6.24 7.23 17.26
CA VAL A 9 7.59 6.88 17.71
C VAL A 9 7.47 6.21 19.08
N ALA A 10 7.49 4.88 19.10
CA ALA A 10 7.52 4.11 20.34
C ALA A 10 8.78 3.21 20.34
N PRO A 11 9.60 3.22 21.42
CA PRO A 11 10.89 2.53 21.42
C PRO A 11 10.73 1.05 21.09
N ASP A 12 11.51 0.58 20.12
CA ASP A 12 11.37 -0.76 19.54
C ASP A 12 12.12 -1.85 20.30
N ASP A 13 12.90 -1.46 21.31
CA ASP A 13 13.91 -2.26 22.01
C ASP A 13 13.59 -2.53 23.49
N MET A 14 12.43 -2.12 24.00
CA MET A 14 12.11 -2.34 25.42
C MET A 14 11.90 -3.82 25.74
N ASP A 15 12.49 -4.29 26.84
CA ASP A 15 12.26 -5.64 27.37
C ASP A 15 10.89 -5.71 28.06
N TYR A 16 9.94 -6.37 27.43
CA TYR A 16 8.56 -6.50 27.89
C TYR A 16 8.32 -7.70 28.83
N THR A 17 9.37 -8.44 29.20
CA THR A 17 9.26 -9.57 30.15
C THR A 17 9.15 -9.09 31.60
N ASP A 18 9.75 -7.92 31.90
CA ASP A 18 9.78 -7.33 33.22
C ASP A 18 9.22 -5.89 33.20
N PRO A 19 8.09 -5.62 33.88
CA PRO A 19 7.55 -4.27 34.02
C PRO A 19 8.56 -3.27 34.57
N ALA A 20 9.49 -3.68 35.44
CA ALA A 20 10.51 -2.79 35.98
C ALA A 20 11.38 -2.21 34.86
N LYS A 21 11.82 -3.03 33.91
CA LYS A 21 12.61 -2.59 32.74
C LYS A 21 11.84 -1.66 31.82
N LYS A 22 10.53 -1.89 31.67
CA LYS A 22 9.65 -1.02 30.87
C LYS A 22 9.44 0.36 31.50
N TYR A 23 9.31 0.43 32.83
CA TYR A 23 8.91 1.63 33.55
C TYR A 23 10.04 2.29 34.37
N GLU A 24 11.27 1.77 34.32
CA GLU A 24 12.43 2.24 35.10
C GLU A 24 12.69 3.74 34.92
N HIS A 25 12.58 4.22 33.68
CA HIS A 25 12.81 5.62 33.31
C HIS A 25 11.72 6.58 33.83
N LEU A 26 10.54 6.09 34.19
CA LEU A 26 9.42 6.91 34.65
C LEU A 26 9.54 7.32 36.13
N LYS A 27 10.63 6.94 36.82
CA LYS A 27 10.85 7.22 38.25
C LYS A 27 9.64 6.84 39.11
N LEU A 28 8.91 5.80 38.72
CA LEU A 28 7.80 5.28 39.52
C LEU A 28 8.34 4.90 40.90
N LYS A 29 7.62 5.26 41.97
CA LYS A 29 7.98 4.83 43.33
C LYS A 29 7.91 3.30 43.37
N TYR A 30 9.06 2.63 43.26
CA TYR A 30 9.17 1.24 43.65
C TYR A 30 8.96 1.17 45.17
N ILE A 31 7.77 0.74 45.59
CA ILE A 31 7.45 0.58 47.01
C ILE A 31 7.72 -0.88 47.35
N ASP A 32 8.88 -1.15 47.97
CA ASP A 32 9.19 -2.44 48.60
C ASP A 32 8.44 -2.57 49.94
N GLN A 33 7.10 -2.55 49.89
CA GLN A 33 6.26 -2.85 51.03
C GLN A 33 5.38 -4.05 50.70
N LYS A 34 5.58 -5.15 51.42
CA LYS A 34 4.65 -6.27 51.47
C LYS A 34 3.27 -5.75 51.91
N GLY A 35 2.34 -5.58 50.96
CA GLY A 35 0.94 -5.28 51.24
C GLY A 35 0.42 -3.90 50.78
N ALA A 36 1.10 -3.17 49.90
CA ALA A 36 0.56 -1.94 49.33
C ALA A 36 -0.61 -2.24 48.36
N ALA A 37 -1.84 -2.36 48.88
CA ALA A 37 -3.05 -2.33 48.08
C ALA A 37 -3.27 -0.90 47.55
N GLY A 38 -3.53 -0.78 46.24
CA GLY A 38 -3.69 0.50 45.55
C GLY A 38 -4.70 1.42 46.23
N TRP A 39 -4.31 2.69 46.40
CA TRP A 39 -5.19 3.74 46.94
C TRP A 39 -6.37 3.94 45.99
N GLY A 40 -7.58 3.72 46.49
CA GLY A 40 -8.80 3.86 45.70
C GLY A 40 -8.99 5.29 45.21
N LEU A 41 -9.23 5.44 43.90
CA LEU A 41 -9.74 6.69 43.34
C LEU A 41 -11.14 6.94 43.94
N THR A 42 -11.36 8.12 44.53
CA THR A 42 -12.65 8.54 45.09
C THR A 42 -13.61 9.10 44.04
N ASP A 43 -13.12 9.35 42.83
CA ASP A 43 -13.91 9.88 41.71
C ASP A 43 -14.61 8.75 40.93
N PRO A 44 -15.79 9.00 40.33
CA PRO A 44 -16.41 8.06 39.42
C PRO A 44 -15.46 7.68 38.28
N PRO A 45 -15.50 6.42 37.78
CA PRO A 45 -14.63 5.98 36.69
C PRO A 45 -14.84 6.88 35.46
N ARG A 46 -13.75 7.46 34.96
CA ARG A 46 -13.76 8.22 33.70
C ARG A 46 -13.23 7.35 32.58
N GLU A 47 -13.90 7.35 31.43
CA GLU A 47 -13.44 6.62 30.26
C GLU A 47 -12.12 7.19 29.73
N LEU A 48 -11.13 6.31 29.54
CA LEU A 48 -9.81 6.61 29.00
C LEU A 48 -9.66 6.13 27.55
N CYS A 49 -10.42 5.11 27.13
CA CYS A 49 -10.43 4.59 25.77
C CYS A 49 -11.82 4.07 25.39
N TRP A 50 -12.55 4.81 24.56
CA TRP A 50 -13.87 4.40 24.06
C TRP A 50 -13.84 3.12 23.21
N ASN A 51 -12.70 2.77 22.60
CA ASN A 51 -12.60 1.60 21.72
C ASN A 51 -12.69 0.28 22.50
N CYS A 52 -12.14 0.21 23.71
CA CYS A 52 -12.18 -1.00 24.54
C CYS A 52 -12.86 -0.80 25.92
N GLY A 53 -13.36 0.40 26.20
CA GLY A 53 -13.98 0.76 27.48
C GLY A 53 -13.00 0.89 28.66
N TRP A 54 -11.69 1.03 28.37
CA TRP A 54 -10.68 1.21 29.43
C TRP A 54 -10.96 2.51 30.18
N ASN A 55 -10.96 2.47 31.51
CA ASN A 55 -11.27 3.63 32.35
C ASN A 55 -10.27 3.81 33.50
N THR A 56 -10.39 4.90 34.25
CA THR A 56 -9.49 5.23 35.37
C THR A 56 -9.45 4.17 36.47
N MET A 57 -10.53 3.41 36.68
CA MET A 57 -10.51 2.27 37.60
C MET A 57 -9.66 1.13 37.06
N ASN A 58 -9.75 0.81 35.76
CA ASN A 58 -8.88 -0.20 35.16
C ASN A 58 -7.42 0.22 35.24
N GLU A 59 -7.11 1.48 34.95
CA GLU A 59 -5.74 2.00 35.00
C GLU A 59 -5.16 1.99 36.42
N GLY A 60 -5.96 2.40 37.42
CA GLY A 60 -5.47 2.52 38.80
C GLY A 60 -5.44 1.20 39.58
N HIS A 61 -6.25 0.20 39.19
CA HIS A 61 -6.50 -1.00 39.99
C HIS A 61 -6.10 -2.30 39.30
N THR A 62 -5.66 -2.26 38.03
CA THR A 62 -5.11 -3.44 37.35
C THR A 62 -3.60 -3.38 37.26
N SER A 63 -2.95 -4.55 37.29
CA SER A 63 -1.49 -4.66 37.13
C SER A 63 -1.14 -5.17 35.73
N TYR A 64 -1.78 -4.61 34.69
CA TYR A 64 -1.57 -5.04 33.32
C TYR A 64 -0.64 -4.09 32.54
N GLY A 65 0.59 -4.54 32.30
CA GLY A 65 1.46 -3.92 31.31
C GLY A 65 1.17 -4.46 29.92
N SER A 66 0.62 -3.64 29.02
CA SER A 66 0.32 -4.10 27.66
C SER A 66 1.57 -4.56 26.91
N ARG A 67 1.43 -5.72 26.25
CA ARG A 67 2.40 -6.34 25.32
C ARG A 67 1.93 -6.25 23.87
N VAL A 68 0.77 -5.63 23.64
CA VAL A 68 0.21 -5.33 22.33
C VAL A 68 0.21 -3.82 22.16
N ARG A 69 0.74 -3.32 21.05
CA ARG A 69 0.90 -1.87 20.81
C ARG A 69 0.69 -1.57 19.35
N ILE A 70 -0.10 -0.54 19.07
CA ILE A 70 -0.22 0.01 17.71
C ILE A 70 1.08 0.76 17.37
N ILE A 71 1.72 0.38 16.28
CA ILE A 71 2.96 1.03 15.79
C ILE A 71 2.69 1.86 14.53
N HIS A 72 1.62 1.58 13.81
CA HIS A 72 1.22 2.35 12.64
C HIS A 72 -0.30 2.30 12.52
N SER A 73 -0.89 3.40 12.08
CA SER A 73 -2.30 3.45 11.70
C SER A 73 -2.49 4.42 10.55
N ALA A 74 -3.14 3.96 9.48
CA ALA A 74 -3.48 4.78 8.33
C ALA A 74 -4.70 4.17 7.64
N ARG A 75 -5.56 5.01 7.04
CA ARG A 75 -6.64 4.57 6.13
C ARG A 75 -7.50 3.41 6.68
N ASN A 76 -7.92 3.52 7.94
CA ASN A 76 -8.70 2.51 8.66
C ASN A 76 -8.00 1.15 8.84
N GLN A 77 -6.66 1.15 8.82
CA GLN A 77 -5.82 -0.01 9.08
C GLN A 77 -4.94 0.27 10.29
N GLY A 78 -4.53 -0.79 10.97
CA GLY A 78 -3.61 -0.77 12.10
C GLY A 78 -2.54 -1.85 11.98
N ALA A 79 -1.29 -1.49 12.27
CA ALA A 79 -0.22 -2.46 12.50
C ALA A 79 0.09 -2.48 13.99
N TRP A 80 0.02 -3.66 14.58
CA TRP A 80 0.17 -3.88 16.01
C TRP A 80 1.35 -4.81 16.29
N THR A 81 2.31 -4.40 17.11
CA THR A 81 3.28 -5.34 17.67
C THR A 81 2.59 -6.21 18.71
N ILE A 82 2.79 -7.52 18.64
CA ILE A 82 2.37 -8.50 19.66
C ILE A 82 3.62 -9.16 20.23
N GLY A 83 3.97 -8.76 21.45
CA GLY A 83 5.23 -9.14 22.08
C GLY A 83 6.44 -8.69 21.26
N THR A 84 7.49 -9.50 21.28
CA THR A 84 8.74 -9.23 20.56
C THR A 84 8.80 -9.88 19.18
N ARG A 85 7.87 -10.78 18.86
CA ARG A 85 7.96 -11.67 17.69
C ARG A 85 7.00 -11.34 16.57
N TRP A 86 5.87 -10.70 16.83
CA TRP A 86 4.78 -10.63 15.85
C TRP A 86 4.35 -9.20 15.55
N ILE A 87 3.96 -8.99 14.30
CA ILE A 87 3.17 -7.85 13.84
C ILE A 87 1.81 -8.40 13.41
N LEU A 88 0.73 -7.84 13.93
CA LEU A 88 -0.63 -8.07 13.48
C LEU A 88 -1.05 -6.88 12.62
N ARG A 89 -1.36 -7.14 11.35
CA ARG A 89 -2.08 -6.21 10.49
C ARG A 89 -3.57 -6.42 10.68
N ASP A 90 -4.24 -5.33 11.00
CA ASP A 90 -5.68 -5.19 11.22
C ASP A 90 -6.22 -4.26 10.14
N GLN A 91 -7.10 -4.77 9.29
CA GLN A 91 -7.64 -4.03 8.17
C GLN A 91 -9.04 -4.55 7.81
N PRO A 92 -9.93 -3.71 7.25
CA PRO A 92 -11.18 -4.17 6.67
C PRO A 92 -10.93 -5.28 5.65
N ASN A 93 -11.80 -6.27 5.56
CA ASN A 93 -11.82 -7.16 4.42
C ASN A 93 -12.67 -6.51 3.31
N ASP A 94 -12.19 -5.37 2.83
CA ASP A 94 -12.63 -4.84 1.56
C ASP A 94 -11.94 -5.63 0.44
N ARG A 95 -12.58 -5.72 -0.72
CA ARG A 95 -12.19 -6.63 -1.83
C ARG A 95 -10.81 -6.33 -2.43
N PHE A 96 -10.07 -5.39 -1.85
CA PHE A 96 -8.79 -4.84 -2.32
C PHE A 96 -7.61 -5.41 -1.54
N LEU A 97 -7.89 -6.02 -0.39
CA LEU A 97 -6.91 -6.36 0.63
C LEU A 97 -6.60 -7.85 0.68
N GLY A 98 -5.34 -8.18 1.01
CA GLY A 98 -4.84 -9.57 1.10
C GLY A 98 -3.66 -9.88 0.19
N ASN A 99 -3.35 -9.00 -0.77
CA ASN A 99 -2.23 -9.22 -1.69
C ASN A 99 -0.88 -9.35 -0.97
N ASN A 100 -0.65 -8.58 0.10
CA ASN A 100 0.53 -8.72 0.93
C ASN A 100 0.67 -10.16 1.50
N TYR A 101 -0.40 -10.73 2.06
CA TYR A 101 -0.40 -12.10 2.57
C TYR A 101 -0.13 -13.12 1.44
N MET A 102 -0.82 -12.98 0.32
CA MET A 102 -0.71 -13.91 -0.81
C MET A 102 0.69 -13.91 -1.41
N THR A 103 1.29 -12.73 -1.59
CA THR A 103 2.66 -12.62 -2.11
C THR A 103 3.68 -13.16 -1.12
N LEU A 104 3.60 -12.83 0.16
CA LEU A 104 4.51 -13.41 1.16
C LEU A 104 4.38 -14.95 1.21
N LYS A 105 3.15 -15.48 1.17
CA LYS A 105 2.89 -16.93 1.09
C LYS A 105 3.49 -17.54 -0.16
N PHE A 106 3.36 -16.89 -1.32
CA PHE A 106 3.98 -17.33 -2.57
C PHE A 106 5.50 -17.36 -2.45
N LEU A 107 6.13 -16.28 -1.97
CA LEU A 107 7.59 -16.17 -1.83
C LEU A 107 8.16 -17.23 -0.90
N HIS A 108 7.50 -17.51 0.24
CA HIS A 108 7.91 -18.57 1.16
C HIS A 108 7.85 -19.98 0.56
N LYS A 109 6.99 -20.21 -0.44
CA LYS A 109 6.87 -21.51 -1.11
C LYS A 109 7.94 -21.73 -2.19
N GLN A 110 8.69 -20.69 -2.58
CA GLN A 110 9.65 -20.81 -3.66
C GLN A 110 10.92 -21.55 -3.18
N PRO A 111 11.27 -22.68 -3.82
CA PRO A 111 12.44 -23.44 -3.42
C PRO A 111 13.71 -22.61 -3.66
N HIS A 112 14.61 -22.59 -2.68
CA HIS A 112 15.90 -21.89 -2.76
C HIS A 112 15.83 -20.36 -2.94
N LEU A 113 14.66 -19.74 -2.77
CA LEU A 113 14.55 -18.29 -2.77
C LEU A 113 15.07 -17.72 -1.44
N ASP A 114 16.24 -17.08 -1.51
CA ASP A 114 16.88 -16.42 -0.37
C ASP A 114 16.79 -14.90 -0.55
N ILE A 115 15.67 -14.32 -0.12
CA ILE A 115 15.46 -12.87 -0.08
C ILE A 115 15.02 -12.45 1.32
N PRO A 116 15.37 -11.24 1.77
CA PRO A 116 14.97 -10.74 3.07
C PRO A 116 13.48 -10.35 3.04
N ILE A 117 12.64 -11.17 3.65
CA ILE A 117 11.21 -10.93 3.89
C ILE A 117 10.86 -11.36 5.32
N PRO A 118 9.72 -10.93 5.90
CA PRO A 118 9.21 -11.51 7.14
C PRO A 118 9.22 -13.04 7.06
N LYS A 119 9.83 -13.73 8.04
CA LYS A 119 10.09 -15.18 8.03
C LYS A 119 8.83 -16.04 8.12
N GLU A 120 7.79 -15.53 8.77
CA GLU A 120 6.52 -16.23 8.91
C GLU A 120 5.37 -15.28 8.61
N VAL A 121 4.36 -15.81 7.92
CA VAL A 121 3.10 -15.11 7.64
C VAL A 121 1.92 -16.06 7.82
N ARG A 122 0.84 -15.60 8.45
CA ARG A 122 -0.38 -16.38 8.68
C ARG A 122 -1.60 -15.47 8.53
N SER A 123 -2.62 -15.95 7.81
CA SER A 123 -3.93 -15.33 7.89
C SER A 123 -4.66 -15.87 9.12
N LEU A 124 -5.30 -14.99 9.88
CA LEU A 124 -6.18 -15.34 11.01
C LEU A 124 -7.66 -15.25 10.62
N SER A 125 -7.95 -14.73 9.42
CA SER A 125 -9.31 -14.51 8.91
C SER A 125 -9.67 -15.55 7.84
N ARG A 126 -10.96 -15.84 7.74
CA ARG A 126 -11.56 -16.55 6.59
C ARG A 126 -11.89 -15.55 5.48
N ALA A 127 -12.02 -16.03 4.25
CA ALA A 127 -12.35 -15.20 3.09
C ALA A 127 -13.65 -14.38 3.26
N ALA A 128 -14.64 -14.91 3.98
CA ALA A 128 -15.92 -14.25 4.21
C ALA A 128 -15.94 -13.26 5.40
N ASP A 129 -14.90 -13.24 6.24
CA ASP A 129 -14.87 -12.40 7.43
C ASP A 129 -14.85 -10.91 7.01
N PRO A 130 -15.56 -10.00 7.70
CA PRO A 130 -15.60 -8.59 7.32
C PRO A 130 -14.31 -7.84 7.65
N ILE A 131 -13.45 -8.42 8.48
CA ILE A 131 -12.15 -7.88 8.91
C ILE A 131 -11.08 -8.91 8.59
N TYR A 132 -9.99 -8.45 7.99
CA TYR A 132 -8.86 -9.28 7.60
C TYR A 132 -7.69 -9.07 8.55
N PHE A 133 -7.30 -10.14 9.25
CA PHE A 133 -6.16 -10.14 10.16
C PHE A 133 -5.02 -10.98 9.58
N THR A 134 -3.86 -10.35 9.44
CA THR A 134 -2.62 -11.05 9.04
C THR A 134 -1.58 -10.94 10.14
N LEU A 135 -1.00 -12.07 10.52
CA LEU A 135 0.09 -12.15 11.49
C LEU A 135 1.41 -12.40 10.75
N GLU A 136 2.37 -11.49 10.92
CA GLU A 136 3.69 -11.53 10.30
C GLU A 136 4.77 -11.57 11.37
N SER A 137 5.84 -12.34 11.16
CA SER A 137 6.99 -12.29 12.07
C SER A 137 7.60 -10.90 12.02
N ARG A 138 7.78 -10.29 13.19
CA ARG A 138 8.48 -9.03 13.37
C ARG A 138 9.93 -9.19 12.92
N VAL A 139 10.34 -8.27 12.06
CA VAL A 139 11.73 -8.13 11.63
C VAL A 139 12.36 -7.03 12.49
N MET A 140 13.53 -7.31 13.05
CA MET A 140 14.28 -6.33 13.83
C MET A 140 15.08 -5.43 12.88
N GLY A 141 15.19 -4.15 13.22
CA GLY A 141 15.90 -3.16 12.43
C GLY A 141 15.14 -1.84 12.36
N THR A 142 15.72 -0.91 11.61
CA THR A 142 15.14 0.41 11.36
C THR A 142 14.83 0.52 9.87
N ALA A 143 13.78 1.25 9.50
CA ALA A 143 13.55 1.62 8.11
C ALA A 143 14.77 2.38 7.55
N LEU A 144 15.21 2.02 6.34
CA LEU A 144 16.39 2.59 5.70
C LEU A 144 16.28 4.12 5.59
N ALA A 145 15.07 4.62 5.33
CA ALA A 145 14.77 6.05 5.24
C ALA A 145 15.21 6.83 6.49
N HIS A 146 15.13 6.24 7.68
CA HIS A 146 15.49 6.94 8.92
C HIS A 146 17.00 7.10 9.11
N ILE A 147 17.81 6.26 8.49
CA ILE A 147 19.27 6.28 8.66
C ILE A 147 20.00 6.72 7.39
N TRP A 148 19.35 6.77 6.23
CA TRP A 148 19.99 6.98 4.94
C TRP A 148 20.93 8.19 4.90
N HIS A 149 20.46 9.34 5.41
CA HIS A 149 21.22 10.58 5.51
C HIS A 149 22.48 10.51 6.41
N THR A 150 22.57 9.49 7.27
CA THR A 150 23.72 9.27 8.18
C THR A 150 24.78 8.32 7.61
N LEU A 151 24.45 7.58 6.54
CA LEU A 151 25.30 6.54 5.98
C LEU A 151 26.46 7.11 5.16
N SER A 152 27.60 6.41 5.20
CA SER A 152 28.73 6.70 4.32
C SER A 152 28.43 6.31 2.86
N PRO A 153 29.15 6.87 1.88
CA PRO A 153 29.03 6.46 0.47
C PRO A 153 29.23 4.95 0.26
N GLU A 154 30.16 4.32 0.99
CA GLU A 154 30.42 2.89 0.92
C GLU A 154 29.26 2.05 1.47
N GLU A 155 28.61 2.52 2.53
CA GLU A 155 27.42 1.87 3.11
C GLU A 155 26.23 1.98 2.15
N LYS A 156 25.98 3.16 1.57
CA LYS A 156 24.94 3.35 0.55
C LYS A 156 25.16 2.43 -0.66
N ALA A 157 26.39 2.39 -1.18
CA ALA A 157 26.76 1.47 -2.27
C ALA A 157 26.62 -0.02 -1.89
N SER A 158 26.81 -0.37 -0.61
CA SER A 158 26.54 -1.72 -0.11
C SER A 158 25.04 -2.06 -0.19
N TYR A 159 24.16 -1.13 0.22
CA TYR A 159 22.72 -1.33 0.14
C TYR A 159 22.22 -1.41 -1.31
N SER A 160 22.73 -0.57 -2.22
CA SER A 160 22.40 -0.68 -3.65
C SER A 160 22.76 -2.07 -4.21
N ARG A 161 23.95 -2.60 -3.92
CA ARG A 161 24.34 -3.96 -4.36
C ARG A 161 23.41 -5.05 -3.81
N GLN A 162 23.07 -4.97 -2.52
CA GLN A 162 22.10 -5.90 -1.91
C GLN A 162 20.73 -5.81 -2.62
N MET A 163 20.26 -4.60 -2.94
CA MET A 163 19.01 -4.42 -3.69
C MET A 163 19.06 -5.00 -5.09
N VAL A 164 20.18 -4.86 -5.81
CA VAL A 164 20.36 -5.51 -7.13
C VAL A 164 20.19 -7.02 -7.00
N ASP A 165 20.85 -7.66 -6.03
CA ASP A 165 20.76 -9.11 -5.83
C ASP A 165 19.34 -9.56 -5.50
N ILE A 166 18.62 -8.80 -4.68
CA ILE A 166 17.23 -9.10 -4.32
C ILE A 166 16.32 -8.97 -5.56
N LEU A 167 16.43 -7.86 -6.30
CA LEU A 167 15.61 -7.63 -7.49
C LEU A 167 15.92 -8.63 -8.60
N ARG A 168 17.18 -9.06 -8.77
CA ARG A 168 17.54 -10.15 -9.69
C ARG A 168 16.80 -11.44 -9.34
N LYS A 169 16.74 -11.82 -8.06
CA LYS A 169 16.03 -13.02 -7.62
C LYS A 169 14.51 -12.90 -7.82
N LEU A 170 13.93 -11.74 -7.52
CA LEU A 170 12.50 -11.50 -7.73
C LEU A 170 12.13 -11.55 -9.22
N ARG A 171 12.92 -10.92 -10.09
CA ARG A 171 12.64 -10.85 -11.53
C ARG A 171 12.80 -12.18 -12.27
N GLN A 172 13.31 -13.23 -11.63
CA GLN A 172 13.28 -14.60 -12.18
C GLN A 172 11.86 -15.15 -12.26
N PHE A 173 10.96 -14.68 -11.41
CA PHE A 173 9.55 -15.05 -11.48
C PHE A 173 8.87 -14.23 -12.57
N THR A 174 8.35 -14.92 -13.58
CA THR A 174 7.65 -14.30 -14.71
C THR A 174 6.26 -14.86 -14.88
N ALA A 175 5.39 -14.10 -15.54
CA ALA A 175 4.05 -14.54 -15.95
C ALA A 175 3.81 -14.19 -17.43
N PRO A 176 2.89 -14.88 -18.11
CA PRO A 176 2.59 -14.59 -19.52
C PRO A 176 1.80 -13.27 -19.71
N ARG A 177 1.28 -12.69 -18.63
CA ARG A 177 0.36 -11.54 -18.63
C ARG A 177 0.45 -10.77 -17.31
N PRO A 178 -0.04 -9.51 -17.25
CA PRO A 178 -0.09 -8.78 -15.98
C PRO A 178 -1.15 -9.39 -15.05
N GLN A 179 -0.74 -9.77 -13.84
CA GLN A 179 -1.61 -10.42 -12.85
C GLN A 179 -0.97 -10.43 -11.45
N LYS A 180 -1.76 -10.64 -10.40
CA LYS A 180 -1.24 -10.97 -9.07
C LYS A 180 -0.68 -12.39 -9.03
N VAL A 181 -0.06 -12.78 -7.91
CA VAL A 181 0.56 -14.10 -7.74
C VAL A 181 -0.44 -15.27 -7.78
N ASP A 182 -1.72 -15.00 -7.51
CA ASP A 182 -2.84 -15.96 -7.61
C ASP A 182 -3.47 -15.99 -9.02
N GLY A 183 -3.05 -15.12 -9.93
CA GLY A 183 -3.60 -14.98 -11.28
C GLY A 183 -4.74 -13.98 -11.42
N SER A 184 -5.21 -13.36 -10.33
CA SER A 184 -6.23 -12.31 -10.37
C SER A 184 -5.69 -11.01 -10.99
N GLN A 185 -6.58 -10.15 -11.48
CA GLN A 185 -6.20 -8.90 -12.13
C GLN A 185 -5.54 -7.90 -11.17
N LEU A 186 -4.59 -7.13 -11.69
CA LEU A 186 -3.94 -6.03 -10.98
C LEU A 186 -4.82 -4.79 -11.03
N TYR A 187 -4.76 -3.97 -9.97
CA TYR A 187 -5.30 -2.61 -10.02
C TYR A 187 -4.35 -1.72 -10.82
N ASP A 188 -4.91 -0.79 -11.60
CA ASP A 188 -4.11 0.09 -12.45
C ASP A 188 -3.60 1.31 -11.69
N PHE A 189 -2.51 1.16 -10.95
CA PHE A 189 -1.80 2.29 -10.32
C PHE A 189 -0.78 2.94 -11.25
N VAL A 190 -0.84 2.64 -12.55
CA VAL A 190 0.15 3.07 -13.54
C VAL A 190 -0.37 4.26 -14.33
N ILE A 191 -1.56 4.13 -14.91
CA ILE A 191 -2.16 5.13 -15.78
C ILE A 191 -3.45 5.63 -15.16
N ALA A 192 -4.40 4.72 -14.94
CA ALA A 192 -5.76 5.06 -14.56
C ALA A 192 -5.93 5.20 -13.04
N THR A 193 -5.02 5.93 -12.37
CA THR A 193 -5.05 6.10 -10.92
C THR A 193 -6.26 6.94 -10.52
N CYS A 194 -7.28 6.30 -9.95
CA CYS A 194 -8.58 6.91 -9.71
C CYS A 194 -9.04 6.68 -8.26
N PHE A 195 -9.61 7.73 -7.66
CA PHE A 195 -10.20 7.78 -6.31
C PHE A 195 -9.26 7.55 -5.13
N THR A 196 -8.47 6.47 -5.11
CA THR A 196 -7.60 6.13 -3.98
C THR A 196 -6.14 6.17 -4.39
N TYR A 197 -5.31 6.74 -3.51
CA TYR A 197 -3.85 6.65 -3.56
C TYR A 197 -3.34 5.43 -2.75
N GLY A 198 -4.22 4.48 -2.41
CA GLY A 198 -3.92 3.29 -1.61
C GLY A 198 -4.25 1.99 -2.33
N VAL A 199 -4.45 0.93 -1.57
CA VAL A 199 -5.00 -0.33 -2.09
C VAL A 199 -6.42 -0.14 -2.61
N GLY A 200 -6.65 -0.70 -3.80
CA GLY A 200 -7.90 -0.55 -4.53
C GLY A 200 -7.91 0.67 -5.44
N ASN A 201 -8.31 0.46 -6.68
CA ASN A 201 -8.51 1.50 -7.68
C ASN A 201 -9.78 1.17 -8.46
N CYS A 202 -10.45 2.20 -9.01
CA CYS A 202 -11.58 2.00 -9.91
C CYS A 202 -11.22 1.16 -11.13
N PHE A 203 -9.96 1.23 -11.60
CA PHE A 203 -9.51 0.56 -12.81
C PHE A 203 -8.57 -0.60 -12.51
N LYS A 204 -8.61 -1.60 -13.39
CA LYS A 204 -7.72 -2.77 -13.39
C LYS A 204 -6.92 -2.82 -14.68
N ILE A 205 -5.71 -3.36 -14.59
CA ILE A 205 -4.88 -3.67 -15.75
C ILE A 205 -5.51 -4.87 -16.46
N PRO A 206 -5.86 -4.79 -17.76
CA PRO A 206 -6.40 -5.94 -18.47
C PRO A 206 -5.34 -7.01 -18.65
N TYR A 207 -5.80 -8.26 -18.76
CA TYR A 207 -4.90 -9.39 -19.01
C TYR A 207 -4.22 -9.33 -20.37
N ASN A 208 -4.88 -8.72 -21.35
CA ASN A 208 -4.29 -8.42 -22.64
C ASN A 208 -3.77 -6.97 -22.61
N VAL A 209 -2.46 -6.80 -22.72
CA VAL A 209 -1.83 -5.46 -22.69
C VAL A 209 -2.27 -4.59 -23.86
N ASP A 210 -2.59 -5.18 -25.01
CA ASP A 210 -3.07 -4.45 -26.19
C ASP A 210 -4.42 -3.78 -25.92
N GLU A 211 -5.17 -4.27 -24.93
CA GLU A 211 -6.44 -3.72 -24.48
C GLU A 211 -6.29 -2.68 -23.37
N TRP A 212 -5.07 -2.38 -22.89
CA TRP A 212 -4.88 -1.46 -21.76
C TRP A 212 -5.36 -0.05 -22.08
N VAL A 213 -4.90 0.51 -23.19
CA VAL A 213 -5.35 1.84 -23.67
C VAL A 213 -6.84 1.80 -24.05
N ASP A 214 -7.33 0.68 -24.57
CA ASP A 214 -8.74 0.54 -24.94
C ASP A 214 -9.68 0.48 -23.73
N GLY A 215 -9.26 -0.20 -22.65
CA GLY A 215 -10.02 -0.32 -21.41
C GLY A 215 -10.30 1.03 -20.73
N ILE A 216 -9.40 2.00 -20.92
CA ILE A 216 -9.57 3.40 -20.47
C ILE A 216 -9.84 4.38 -21.62
N GLY A 217 -10.17 3.86 -22.80
CA GLY A 217 -10.20 4.65 -24.03
C GLY A 217 -11.29 5.72 -24.05
N VAL A 218 -12.39 5.56 -23.33
CA VAL A 218 -13.43 6.60 -23.22
C VAL A 218 -12.91 7.76 -22.37
N ASP A 219 -12.34 7.46 -21.21
CA ASP A 219 -11.78 8.41 -20.27
C ASP A 219 -10.63 9.20 -20.92
N LEU A 220 -9.75 8.54 -21.67
CA LEU A 220 -8.70 9.21 -22.45
C LEU A 220 -9.26 10.16 -23.52
N ARG A 221 -10.29 9.77 -24.27
CA ARG A 221 -10.91 10.64 -25.29
C ARG A 221 -11.51 11.89 -24.67
N VAL A 222 -12.20 11.73 -23.53
CA VAL A 222 -12.74 12.85 -22.75
C VAL A 222 -11.62 13.74 -22.22
N GLY A 223 -10.55 13.14 -21.71
CA GLY A 223 -9.34 13.81 -21.26
C GLY A 223 -8.68 14.66 -22.35
N ILE A 224 -8.49 14.09 -23.54
CA ILE A 224 -7.97 14.78 -24.73
C ILE A 224 -8.88 15.94 -25.12
N ALA A 225 -10.19 15.71 -25.22
CA ALA A 225 -11.16 16.76 -25.57
C ALA A 225 -11.06 17.96 -24.61
N ARG A 226 -10.90 17.70 -23.30
CA ARG A 226 -10.73 18.73 -22.28
C ARG A 226 -9.37 19.42 -22.32
N CYS A 227 -8.29 18.65 -22.37
CA CYS A 227 -6.93 19.16 -22.40
C CYS A 227 -6.70 20.12 -23.58
N TYR A 228 -7.26 19.80 -24.76
CA TYR A 228 -7.10 20.59 -25.98
C TYR A 228 -8.29 21.51 -26.30
N GLY A 229 -9.35 21.51 -25.49
CA GLY A 229 -10.54 22.35 -25.72
C GLY A 229 -11.24 22.08 -27.06
N THR A 230 -11.31 20.83 -27.49
CA THR A 230 -11.82 20.43 -28.82
C THR A 230 -12.86 19.30 -28.73
N THR A 231 -13.75 19.25 -29.72
CA THR A 231 -14.70 18.14 -29.93
C THR A 231 -14.52 17.48 -31.30
N ASP A 232 -13.45 17.85 -32.02
CA ASP A 232 -13.10 17.25 -33.30
C ASP A 232 -12.71 15.78 -33.10
N ARG A 233 -13.54 14.90 -33.65
CA ARG A 233 -13.39 13.45 -33.56
C ARG A 233 -12.09 12.98 -34.22
N ASP A 234 -11.73 13.51 -35.37
CA ASP A 234 -10.57 13.00 -36.13
C ASP A 234 -9.28 13.35 -35.39
N PHE A 235 -9.19 14.55 -34.81
CA PHE A 235 -8.08 14.95 -33.94
C PHE A 235 -7.98 14.04 -32.70
N ILE A 236 -9.10 13.78 -32.03
CA ILE A 236 -9.13 12.94 -30.81
C ILE A 236 -8.68 11.51 -31.14
N GLU A 237 -9.21 10.90 -32.20
CA GLU A 237 -8.83 9.55 -32.60
C GLU A 237 -7.38 9.48 -33.07
N GLU A 238 -6.87 10.49 -33.78
CA GLU A 238 -5.46 10.57 -34.17
C GLU A 238 -4.55 10.52 -32.93
N LYS A 239 -4.91 11.25 -31.86
CA LYS A 239 -4.19 11.24 -30.58
C LYS A 239 -4.25 9.88 -29.89
N ILE A 240 -5.42 9.23 -29.83
CA ILE A 240 -5.55 7.87 -29.29
C ILE A 240 -4.69 6.88 -30.07
N GLN A 241 -4.70 6.94 -31.40
CA GLN A 241 -3.87 6.07 -32.23
C GLN A 241 -2.38 6.34 -32.03
N LYS A 242 -1.99 7.60 -31.80
CA LYS A 242 -0.61 7.94 -31.44
C LYS A 242 -0.21 7.31 -30.10
N ILE A 243 -1.05 7.44 -29.06
CA ILE A 243 -0.84 6.82 -27.75
C ILE A 243 -0.63 5.31 -27.88
N LYS A 244 -1.49 4.62 -28.65
CA LYS A 244 -1.35 3.17 -28.88
C LYS A 244 -0.04 2.80 -29.56
N ARG A 245 0.41 3.57 -30.55
CA ARG A 245 1.67 3.32 -31.26
C ARG A 245 2.91 3.56 -30.39
N GLU A 246 2.83 4.51 -29.48
CA GLU A 246 3.93 4.93 -28.60
C GLU A 246 3.85 4.31 -27.20
N PHE A 247 2.91 3.39 -26.98
CA PHE A 247 2.75 2.70 -25.71
C PHE A 247 3.97 1.81 -25.45
N PRO A 248 4.60 1.89 -24.25
CA PRO A 248 5.79 1.10 -23.96
C PRO A 248 5.57 -0.41 -24.11
N THR A 249 6.56 -1.10 -24.68
CA THR A 249 6.59 -2.56 -24.69
C THR A 249 6.56 -3.10 -23.27
N CYS A 250 5.56 -3.91 -22.96
CA CYS A 250 5.33 -4.36 -21.59
C CYS A 250 6.02 -5.69 -21.23
N GLY A 251 6.21 -6.60 -22.18
CA GLY A 251 6.86 -7.88 -21.93
C GLY A 251 8.38 -7.73 -21.72
N PRO A 252 9.00 -8.53 -20.84
CA PRO A 252 8.40 -9.57 -20.01
C PRO A 252 7.64 -9.03 -18.79
N PHE A 253 6.65 -9.78 -18.29
CA PHE A 253 6.01 -9.49 -17.01
C PHE A 253 6.76 -10.21 -15.89
N VAL A 254 7.32 -9.43 -14.96
CA VAL A 254 8.18 -9.91 -13.87
C VAL A 254 7.55 -9.61 -12.53
N LEU A 255 7.86 -10.41 -11.50
CA LEU A 255 7.41 -10.11 -10.15
C LEU A 255 8.03 -8.80 -9.67
N THR A 256 7.16 -7.85 -9.32
CA THR A 256 7.46 -6.46 -8.97
C THR A 256 6.78 -6.16 -7.64
N HIS A 257 7.47 -5.44 -6.76
CA HIS A 257 6.94 -4.97 -5.48
C HIS A 257 5.92 -3.84 -5.69
N ALA A 258 6.20 -2.90 -6.60
CA ALA A 258 5.33 -1.81 -7.06
C ALA A 258 5.01 -0.74 -5.99
N ASP A 259 5.65 -0.83 -4.84
CA ASP A 259 5.66 0.18 -3.77
C ASP A 259 7.02 0.17 -3.03
N LEU A 260 8.08 -0.07 -3.78
CA LEU A 260 9.42 -0.21 -3.21
C LEU A 260 9.98 1.17 -2.91
N ASN A 261 10.26 1.44 -1.63
CA ASN A 261 10.81 2.71 -1.16
C ASN A 261 11.60 2.50 0.13
N LEU A 262 12.39 3.49 0.55
CA LEU A 262 13.27 3.34 1.70
C LEU A 262 12.53 3.12 3.04
N THR A 263 11.24 3.44 3.13
CA THR A 263 10.42 3.16 4.33
C THR A 263 10.00 1.69 4.41
N ASN A 264 9.96 1.00 3.26
CA ASN A 264 9.63 -0.41 3.12
C ASN A 264 10.86 -1.35 3.14
N ILE A 265 12.07 -0.79 3.35
CA ILE A 265 13.32 -1.55 3.48
C ILE A 265 13.79 -1.49 4.94
N LEU A 266 13.76 -2.61 5.65
CA LEU A 266 14.26 -2.70 7.02
C LEU A 266 15.72 -3.15 7.02
N VAL A 267 16.56 -2.43 7.77
CA VAL A 267 18.01 -2.68 7.84
C VAL A 267 18.51 -2.80 9.27
N GLN A 268 19.55 -3.62 9.44
CA GLN A 268 20.28 -3.78 10.69
C GLN A 268 21.71 -4.24 10.39
N ASP A 269 22.69 -3.66 11.08
CA ASP A 269 24.12 -4.03 10.99
C ASP A 269 24.66 -4.09 9.55
N GLY A 270 24.33 -3.06 8.74
CA GLY A 270 24.78 -2.95 7.35
C GLY A 270 24.10 -3.91 6.36
N LYS A 271 23.04 -4.61 6.78
CA LYS A 271 22.32 -5.59 5.97
C LYS A 271 20.83 -5.28 5.86
N ILE A 272 20.27 -5.57 4.69
CA ILE A 272 18.81 -5.58 4.48
C ILE A 272 18.23 -6.81 5.18
N GLN A 273 17.36 -6.57 6.16
CA GLN A 273 16.72 -7.60 6.98
C GLN A 273 15.35 -7.99 6.43
N ALA A 274 14.61 -7.05 5.85
CA ALA A 274 13.37 -7.34 5.14
C ALA A 274 12.98 -6.27 4.13
N ILE A 275 12.30 -6.70 3.07
CA ILE A 275 11.37 -5.89 2.29
C ILE A 275 9.96 -6.22 2.78
N ILE A 276 9.21 -5.19 3.14
CA ILE A 276 7.85 -5.28 3.68
C ILE A 276 6.85 -4.55 2.79
N ASP A 277 5.56 -4.76 3.06
CA ASP A 277 4.45 -4.04 2.43
C ASP A 277 4.19 -4.42 0.96
N TRP A 278 3.96 -5.72 0.74
CA TRP A 278 3.76 -6.32 -0.58
C TRP A 278 2.35 -6.12 -1.14
N GLU A 279 1.61 -5.11 -0.69
CA GLU A 279 0.19 -4.94 -1.01
C GLU A 279 -0.07 -4.58 -2.49
N ARG A 280 0.89 -3.96 -3.16
CA ARG A 280 0.81 -3.62 -4.60
C ARG A 280 1.45 -4.63 -5.53
N SER A 281 2.11 -5.64 -4.96
CA SER A 281 2.96 -6.57 -5.71
C SER A 281 2.20 -7.40 -6.75
N GLY A 282 2.92 -7.85 -7.77
CA GLY A 282 2.36 -8.66 -8.84
C GLY A 282 3.32 -8.80 -10.00
N TYR A 283 2.87 -9.45 -11.07
CA TYR A 283 3.59 -9.54 -12.32
C TYR A 283 3.25 -8.31 -13.17
N TYR A 284 4.18 -7.36 -13.24
CA TYR A 284 4.02 -6.11 -13.98
C TYR A 284 5.00 -6.05 -15.16
N PRO A 285 4.80 -5.11 -16.10
CA PRO A 285 5.80 -4.83 -17.12
C PRO A 285 7.20 -4.65 -16.54
N TRP A 286 8.22 -5.06 -17.28
CA TRP A 286 9.62 -5.07 -16.82
C TRP A 286 10.13 -3.73 -16.27
N TRP A 287 9.56 -2.61 -16.74
CA TRP A 287 9.89 -1.24 -16.35
C TRP A 287 9.12 -0.72 -15.11
N MET A 288 8.16 -1.48 -14.59
CA MET A 288 7.23 -0.98 -13.58
C MET A 288 7.90 -0.62 -12.25
N GLU A 289 8.84 -1.43 -11.75
CA GLU A 289 9.51 -1.14 -10.48
C GLU A 289 10.27 0.20 -10.56
N TRP A 290 10.99 0.43 -11.66
CA TRP A 290 11.67 1.69 -11.93
C TRP A 290 10.70 2.86 -11.91
N LEU A 291 9.58 2.75 -12.65
CA LEU A 291 8.57 3.79 -12.71
C LEU A 291 7.97 4.09 -11.33
N SER A 292 7.66 3.05 -10.53
CA SER A 292 7.10 3.24 -9.19
C SER A 292 8.07 3.96 -8.26
N VAL A 293 9.36 3.64 -8.33
CA VAL A 293 10.40 4.29 -7.52
C VAL A 293 10.57 5.75 -7.93
N THR A 294 10.74 6.03 -9.23
CA THR A 294 10.99 7.39 -9.74
C THR A 294 9.81 8.34 -9.50
N ARG A 295 8.57 7.82 -9.47
CA ARG A 295 7.37 8.63 -9.17
C ARG A 295 7.27 9.08 -7.71
N LEU A 296 8.05 8.52 -6.79
CA LEU A 296 8.03 8.93 -5.38
C LEU A 296 8.78 10.25 -5.13
N THR A 297 9.54 10.76 -6.11
CA THR A 297 10.23 12.07 -6.08
C THR A 297 11.00 12.32 -4.78
N ASP A 298 11.88 11.37 -4.42
CA ASP A 298 12.72 11.45 -3.22
C ASP A 298 14.19 11.31 -3.63
N ASP A 299 15.01 12.32 -3.34
CA ASP A 299 16.45 12.34 -3.62
C ASP A 299 17.15 11.10 -3.03
N ASP A 300 16.68 10.63 -1.87
CA ASP A 300 17.23 9.43 -1.20
C ASP A 300 16.92 8.15 -2.00
N ALA A 301 15.72 8.08 -2.60
CA ALA A 301 15.35 6.96 -3.47
C ALA A 301 16.18 6.96 -4.76
N ASP A 302 16.36 8.13 -5.38
CA ASP A 302 17.19 8.25 -6.58
C ASP A 302 18.65 7.87 -6.30
N GLU A 303 19.21 8.29 -5.17
CA GLU A 303 20.58 7.92 -4.76
C GLU A 303 20.73 6.40 -4.54
N LEU A 304 19.75 5.75 -3.91
CA LEU A 304 19.76 4.30 -3.70
C LEU A 304 19.62 3.53 -5.03
N PHE A 305 18.65 3.90 -5.86
CA PHE A 305 18.17 3.08 -6.97
C PHE A 305 18.80 3.41 -8.33
N SER A 306 19.31 4.64 -8.56
CA SER A 306 20.04 4.96 -9.79
C SER A 306 21.17 3.96 -10.12
N PRO A 307 22.07 3.58 -9.19
CA PRO A 307 23.06 2.54 -9.46
C PRO A 307 22.45 1.14 -9.60
N VAL A 308 21.31 0.87 -8.93
CA VAL A 308 20.62 -0.41 -9.03
C VAL A 308 20.13 -0.65 -10.45
N TRP A 309 19.52 0.34 -11.09
CA TRP A 309 18.99 0.20 -12.45
C TRP A 309 20.10 0.03 -13.49
N LYS A 310 21.19 0.78 -13.35
CA LYS A 310 22.38 0.66 -14.21
C LYS A 310 22.99 -0.74 -14.17
N GLU A 311 22.97 -1.39 -13.01
CA GLU A 311 23.51 -2.74 -12.86
C GLU A 311 22.49 -3.84 -13.20
N LEU A 312 21.21 -3.62 -12.91
CA LEU A 312 20.15 -4.61 -13.11
C LEU A 312 19.72 -4.72 -14.59
N MET A 313 19.73 -3.60 -15.31
CA MET A 313 19.31 -3.47 -16.70
C MET A 313 20.30 -2.59 -17.50
N PRO A 314 21.57 -3.01 -17.61
CA PRO A 314 22.61 -2.24 -18.31
C PRO A 314 22.32 -2.06 -19.80
N GLU A 315 21.41 -2.82 -20.37
CA GLU A 315 20.96 -2.74 -21.75
C GLU A 315 19.95 -1.61 -22.03
N VAL A 316 19.40 -0.98 -20.99
CA VAL A 316 18.39 0.09 -21.12
C VAL A 316 19.05 1.44 -20.87
N ASP A 317 19.14 2.25 -21.91
CA ASP A 317 19.76 3.57 -21.83
C ASP A 317 18.89 4.56 -21.04
N GLU A 318 19.52 5.57 -20.44
CA GLU A 318 18.83 6.65 -19.68
C GLU A 318 17.72 7.31 -20.51
N LYS A 319 17.94 7.47 -21.81
CA LYS A 319 16.95 8.03 -22.73
C LYS A 319 15.73 7.13 -22.91
N ASP A 320 15.88 5.80 -22.88
CA ASP A 320 14.75 4.88 -23.00
C ASP A 320 13.87 4.95 -21.76
N TRP A 321 14.49 5.07 -20.58
CA TRP A 321 13.78 5.34 -19.32
C TRP A 321 12.98 6.64 -19.39
N GLU A 322 13.59 7.72 -19.87
CA GLU A 322 12.91 9.01 -20.07
C GLU A 322 11.73 8.90 -21.04
N ILE A 323 11.88 8.17 -22.15
CA ILE A 323 10.80 7.97 -23.13
C ILE A 323 9.62 7.20 -22.49
N ILE A 324 9.91 6.12 -21.76
CA ILE A 324 8.88 5.32 -21.06
C ILE A 324 8.16 6.20 -20.03
N GLY A 325 8.92 6.88 -19.17
CA GLY A 325 8.38 7.75 -18.14
C GLY A 325 7.53 8.88 -18.73
N ALA A 326 8.04 9.59 -19.73
CA ALA A 326 7.32 10.68 -20.39
C ALA A 326 6.05 10.21 -21.11
N SER A 327 6.10 9.06 -21.78
CA SER A 327 4.91 8.47 -22.44
C SER A 327 3.83 8.16 -21.41
N LEU A 328 4.17 7.47 -20.31
CA LEU A 328 3.20 7.09 -19.28
C LEU A 328 2.68 8.29 -18.49
N CYS A 329 3.51 9.28 -18.17
CA CYS A 329 3.07 10.53 -17.55
C CYS A 329 2.13 11.30 -18.48
N TYR A 330 2.43 11.39 -19.78
CA TYR A 330 1.53 12.04 -20.73
C TYR A 330 0.15 11.38 -20.80
N ILE A 331 0.10 10.04 -20.81
CA ILE A 331 -1.18 9.31 -20.82
C ILE A 331 -1.92 9.51 -19.49
N GLN A 332 -1.21 9.48 -18.36
CA GLN A 332 -1.78 9.74 -17.04
C GLN A 332 -2.35 11.17 -16.94
N ASP A 333 -1.62 12.20 -17.40
CA ASP A 333 -2.10 13.58 -17.40
C ASP A 333 -3.40 13.70 -18.21
N LEU A 334 -3.46 13.09 -19.40
CA LEU A 334 -4.68 13.05 -20.21
C LEU A 334 -5.82 12.35 -19.47
N PHE A 335 -5.55 11.23 -18.80
CA PHE A 335 -6.54 10.56 -17.97
C PHE A 335 -7.03 11.47 -16.83
N ASP A 336 -6.15 12.18 -16.14
CA ASP A 336 -6.48 13.08 -15.03
C ASP A 336 -7.30 14.32 -15.48
N PHE A 337 -7.17 14.76 -16.73
CA PHE A 337 -8.08 15.77 -17.30
C PHE A 337 -9.53 15.27 -17.39
N CYS A 338 -9.75 13.95 -17.47
CA CYS A 338 -11.07 13.35 -17.34
C CYS A 338 -11.44 13.23 -15.86
N GLN A 339 -12.16 14.22 -15.34
CA GLN A 339 -12.61 14.22 -13.96
C GLN A 339 -13.67 13.16 -13.72
N HIS A 340 -13.45 12.34 -12.70
CA HIS A 340 -14.41 11.38 -12.21
C HIS A 340 -15.13 11.88 -10.96
N THR A 341 -16.38 11.47 -10.80
CA THR A 341 -17.15 11.60 -9.56
C THR A 341 -17.38 10.22 -8.96
N HIS A 342 -17.31 10.12 -7.63
CA HIS A 342 -17.44 8.85 -6.93
C HIS A 342 -18.63 8.88 -5.97
N PRO A 343 -19.41 7.79 -5.86
CA PRO A 343 -20.46 7.69 -4.86
C PRO A 343 -19.87 7.85 -3.45
N GLY A 344 -20.42 8.78 -2.65
CA GLY A 344 -19.94 9.03 -1.29
C GLY A 344 -18.58 9.75 -1.23
N GLU A 345 -18.09 10.33 -2.33
CA GLU A 345 -16.93 11.22 -2.31
C GLU A 345 -17.15 12.37 -1.32
N GLY A 346 -16.16 12.61 -0.45
CA GLY A 346 -16.26 13.60 0.62
C GLY A 346 -17.06 13.15 1.85
N ALA A 347 -17.73 11.98 1.82
CA ALA A 347 -18.37 11.45 3.01
C ALA A 347 -17.32 11.02 4.03
N ALA A 348 -17.47 11.56 5.23
CA ALA A 348 -16.54 11.41 6.34
C ALA A 348 -17.33 11.20 7.63
N TRP A 349 -16.86 10.27 8.45
CA TRP A 349 -17.36 10.14 9.82
C TRP A 349 -16.24 10.53 10.78
N HIS A 350 -16.59 11.35 11.76
CA HIS A 350 -15.64 11.73 12.80
C HIS A 350 -15.70 10.72 13.93
N ARG A 351 -14.52 10.34 14.44
CA ARG A 351 -14.45 9.51 15.63
C ARG A 351 -14.86 10.34 16.85
N PRO A 352 -15.55 9.73 17.83
CA PRO A 352 -15.70 10.37 19.12
C PRO A 352 -14.30 10.65 19.73
N PRO A 353 -14.19 11.68 20.58
CA PRO A 353 -12.94 11.94 21.31
C PRO A 353 -12.48 10.70 22.08
N PHE A 354 -11.15 10.49 22.18
CA PHE A 354 -10.58 9.29 22.80
C PHE A 354 -10.94 9.13 24.29
N CYS A 355 -11.18 10.25 24.98
CA CYS A 355 -11.68 10.36 26.36
C CYS A 355 -12.66 11.55 26.44
N GLU A 356 -13.49 11.61 27.48
CA GLU A 356 -14.31 12.80 27.79
C GLU A 356 -13.47 14.07 28.05
N CYS A 357 -12.17 13.91 28.29
CA CYS A 357 -11.23 14.99 28.54
C CYS A 357 -10.79 15.74 27.27
N THR A 358 -11.07 15.21 26.07
CA THR A 358 -10.81 15.88 24.79
C THR A 358 -12.12 16.39 24.22
N HIS A 359 -12.18 17.70 23.94
CA HIS A 359 -13.47 18.41 23.80
C HIS A 359 -13.96 18.53 22.35
N ASP A 360 -13.35 17.84 21.39
CA ASP A 360 -13.73 17.85 19.97
C ASP A 360 -13.62 16.44 19.37
N ALA A 361 -14.34 16.15 18.28
CA ALA A 361 -14.20 14.89 17.57
C ALA A 361 -12.78 14.76 16.97
N ILE A 362 -12.09 13.63 17.18
CA ILE A 362 -10.68 13.47 16.82
C ILE A 362 -10.51 12.40 15.73
N GLY A 363 -10.07 12.83 14.54
CA GLY A 363 -9.76 11.94 13.43
C GLY A 363 -10.99 11.46 12.66
N THR A 364 -10.75 10.99 11.44
CA THR A 364 -11.80 10.84 10.42
C THR A 364 -11.69 9.49 9.73
N PHE A 365 -12.83 8.82 9.58
CA PHE A 365 -13.00 7.71 8.64
C PHE A 365 -13.56 8.27 7.33
N MET A 366 -12.76 8.17 6.28
CA MET A 366 -13.17 8.56 4.93
C MET A 366 -13.83 7.35 4.26
N MET A 367 -14.87 7.61 3.47
CA MET A 367 -15.62 6.56 2.77
C MET A 367 -14.77 5.53 1.98
N PRO A 368 -13.70 5.92 1.27
CA PRO A 368 -12.82 4.97 0.59
C PRO A 368 -12.18 3.91 1.50
N HIS A 369 -12.08 4.17 2.81
CA HIS A 369 -11.30 3.35 3.74
C HIS A 369 -12.14 2.35 4.56
N TRP A 370 -13.45 2.26 4.35
CA TRP A 370 -14.31 1.31 5.09
C TRP A 370 -15.14 0.38 4.20
N GLY A 371 -14.59 0.02 3.03
CA GLY A 371 -15.25 -0.91 2.11
C GLY A 371 -16.41 -0.31 1.31
N GLY A 372 -16.36 1.01 1.06
CA GLY A 372 -17.23 1.64 0.08
C GLY A 372 -17.04 1.04 -1.32
N GLN A 373 -18.09 1.06 -2.14
CA GLN A 373 -17.98 0.65 -3.53
C GLN A 373 -17.05 1.63 -4.26
N LEU A 374 -15.90 1.14 -4.70
CA LEU A 374 -15.10 1.83 -5.70
C LEU A 374 -15.89 1.75 -7.00
N SER A 375 -16.38 2.87 -7.50
CA SER A 375 -16.99 3.01 -8.81
C SER A 375 -16.94 4.48 -9.14
N CYS A 376 -16.73 4.80 -10.41
CA CYS A 376 -16.60 6.19 -10.81
C CYS A 376 -17.41 6.46 -12.07
N GLU A 377 -17.99 7.65 -12.14
CA GLU A 377 -18.65 8.18 -13.32
C GLU A 377 -17.86 9.37 -13.85
N ILE A 378 -17.88 9.60 -15.15
CA ILE A 378 -17.30 10.81 -15.73
C ILE A 378 -18.20 12.00 -15.33
N SER A 379 -17.60 12.99 -14.66
CA SER A 379 -18.30 14.15 -14.08
C SER A 379 -19.10 14.94 -15.12
N ALA A 380 -20.38 15.24 -14.82
CA ALA A 380 -21.34 15.86 -15.75
C ALA A 380 -21.06 17.34 -16.15
N ALA A 381 -20.01 17.98 -15.64
CA ALA A 381 -19.71 19.42 -15.87
C ALA A 381 -19.19 19.74 -17.29
N HIS A 382 -19.74 19.10 -18.32
CA HIS A 382 -19.22 19.13 -19.69
C HIS A 382 -19.96 20.11 -20.63
N PRO A 383 -19.26 20.70 -21.62
CA PRO A 383 -19.88 21.29 -22.81
C PRO A 383 -20.65 20.21 -23.61
N GLU A 384 -21.75 20.61 -24.28
CA GLU A 384 -22.69 19.72 -25.01
C GLU A 384 -22.04 18.68 -25.95
N GLY A 385 -20.86 18.98 -26.53
CA GLY A 385 -20.17 18.07 -27.45
C GLY A 385 -19.44 16.88 -26.82
N ILE A 386 -19.13 16.91 -25.52
CA ILE A 386 -18.42 15.79 -24.83
C ILE A 386 -19.41 14.71 -24.35
N GLU A 387 -20.65 15.08 -24.05
CA GLU A 387 -21.71 14.12 -23.71
C GLU A 387 -22.03 13.20 -24.91
N ALA A 388 -21.99 13.75 -26.13
CA ALA A 388 -22.13 12.98 -27.37
C ALA A 388 -20.97 11.99 -27.58
N LEU A 389 -19.73 12.34 -27.22
CA LEU A 389 -18.60 11.41 -27.23
C LEU A 389 -18.82 10.27 -26.22
N ARG A 390 -19.27 10.58 -25.01
CA ARG A 390 -19.58 9.58 -23.98
C ARG A 390 -20.70 8.62 -24.41
N ALA A 391 -21.72 9.12 -25.09
CA ALA A 391 -22.81 8.30 -25.63
C ALA A 391 -22.39 7.45 -26.85
N THR A 392 -21.36 7.89 -27.58
CA THR A 392 -20.84 7.18 -28.77
C THR A 392 -20.00 5.97 -28.40
N TYR A 393 -19.27 6.04 -27.28
CA TYR A 393 -18.38 4.97 -26.84
C TYR A 393 -18.92 4.35 -25.55
N ASN A 394 -19.37 3.09 -25.61
CA ASN A 394 -19.78 2.33 -24.42
C ASN A 394 -18.60 2.25 -23.44
N ARG A 395 -18.59 3.10 -22.42
CA ARG A 395 -17.62 3.03 -21.33
C ARG A 395 -17.88 1.73 -20.57
N PRO A 396 -16.95 0.76 -20.56
CA PRO A 396 -17.09 -0.42 -19.72
C PRO A 396 -17.24 0.05 -18.27
N ASP A 397 -18.14 -0.57 -17.51
CA ASP A 397 -18.08 -0.40 -16.05
C ASP A 397 -16.70 -0.91 -15.62
N PRO A 398 -15.86 -0.07 -14.98
CA PRO A 398 -14.54 -0.48 -14.51
C PRO A 398 -14.58 -1.70 -13.57
N TRP A 399 -15.77 -2.07 -13.07
CA TRP A 399 -16.06 -3.22 -12.22
C TRP A 399 -16.89 -4.33 -12.89
N ALA A 400 -17.25 -4.23 -14.17
CA ALA A 400 -18.03 -5.26 -14.87
C ALA A 400 -17.35 -6.63 -14.94
N CYS A 401 -16.04 -6.71 -14.70
CA CYS A 401 -15.40 -7.99 -14.41
C CYS A 401 -15.82 -8.41 -13.00
N GLU A 402 -16.77 -9.35 -12.91
CA GLU A 402 -17.18 -10.01 -11.68
C GLU A 402 -15.93 -10.27 -10.83
N ALA A 403 -15.88 -9.67 -9.64
CA ALA A 403 -14.96 -10.17 -8.63
C ALA A 403 -15.36 -11.64 -8.41
N PRO A 404 -14.40 -12.60 -8.36
CA PRO A 404 -14.73 -13.95 -7.95
C PRO A 404 -15.58 -13.89 -6.68
N ALA A 405 -16.61 -14.73 -6.61
CA ALA A 405 -17.53 -14.69 -5.49
C ALA A 405 -16.71 -14.82 -4.19
N LYS A 406 -17.08 -14.07 -3.14
CA LYS A 406 -16.40 -14.17 -1.83
C LYS A 406 -16.28 -15.64 -1.43
N GLY A 407 -15.06 -16.19 -1.49
CA GLY A 407 -14.78 -17.60 -1.18
C GLY A 407 -14.29 -18.48 -2.35
N GLU A 408 -14.18 -17.98 -3.58
CA GLU A 408 -13.63 -18.76 -4.71
C GLU A 408 -12.09 -18.74 -4.79
N ASP A 409 -11.42 -17.91 -3.98
CA ASP A 409 -9.95 -17.75 -3.97
C ASP A 409 -9.22 -18.68 -2.96
N GLU A 410 -9.91 -19.68 -2.39
CA GLU A 410 -9.20 -20.77 -1.73
C GLU A 410 -8.75 -21.82 -2.78
N PRO A 411 -7.46 -22.18 -2.85
CA PRO A 411 -7.08 -23.38 -3.58
C PRO A 411 -7.85 -24.54 -2.97
N GLN A 412 -8.58 -25.29 -3.80
CA GLN A 412 -9.18 -26.56 -3.40
C GLN A 412 -8.10 -27.38 -2.71
N GLU A 413 -8.39 -27.89 -1.50
CA GLU A 413 -7.51 -28.84 -0.84
C GLU A 413 -7.16 -29.94 -1.85
N GLU A 414 -5.87 -30.10 -2.18
CA GLU A 414 -5.41 -31.25 -2.93
C GLU A 414 -5.85 -32.49 -2.15
N THR A 415 -6.90 -33.14 -2.66
CA THR A 415 -7.30 -34.46 -2.20
C THR A 415 -6.11 -35.39 -2.34
N LYS A 416 -5.67 -35.89 -1.18
CA LYS A 416 -4.52 -36.76 -0.93
C LYS A 416 -4.24 -37.83 -1.98
#